data_AF-A0A2G2WHB3-F1
#
_entry.id   AF-A0A2G2WHB3-F1
#
_cell.length_a   1.000
_cell.length_b   1.000
_cell.length_c   1.000
_cell.angle_alpha   90.00
_cell.angle_beta   90.00
_cell.angle_gamma   90.00
#
_symmetry.space_group_name_H-M   'P 1'
#
loop_
_entity.id
_entity.type
_entity.pdbx_description
1 polymer ?
#
loop_
_entity_poly.entity_id
_entity_poly.type
_entity_poly.pdbx_seq_one_letter_code
_entity_poly.pdbx_strand_id
1 'polypeptide(L)'
;MRGAKTTEQGNCSVVRGSPQCCEKEPVIVDHLPEVSYNMQTTNCCKGEVLTSMTQDPRRYGASFEMGIGIASDDGSGPRIPEKFTLGIRRYTCGQPFPVPPSKFSVDKGCRKTKAVATWDVICTYSHYRASSSPTCCVSLSVFYSKTIVPCSICNCGCQGQLAANQCVK
;
A
#
# COMPACT_ATOMS: atom_id res chain seq x y z
N MET A 1 17.95 -2.76 8.17
CA MET A 1 16.52 -2.88 8.54
C MET A 1 16.29 -4.29 9.05
N ARG A 2 15.21 -4.52 9.79
CA ARG A 2 14.74 -5.84 10.24
C ARG A 2 13.25 -5.97 9.89
N GLY A 3 12.81 -7.14 9.46
CA GLY A 3 11.44 -7.40 9.02
C GLY A 3 11.17 -7.07 7.56
N ALA A 4 11.93 -6.14 6.96
CA ALA A 4 11.80 -5.76 5.56
C ALA A 4 13.18 -5.44 4.93
N LYS A 5 13.20 -5.38 3.60
CA LYS A 5 14.36 -4.96 2.78
C LYS A 5 13.95 -3.92 1.75
N THR A 6 14.90 -3.09 1.32
CA THR A 6 14.70 -2.24 0.15
C THR A 6 14.97 -3.00 -1.14
N THR A 7 14.33 -2.58 -2.23
CA THR A 7 14.57 -3.15 -3.56
C THR A 7 15.90 -2.68 -4.15
N GLU A 8 16.30 -1.44 -3.86
CA GLU A 8 17.51 -0.81 -4.38
C GLU A 8 18.32 -0.16 -3.26
N GLN A 9 19.64 -0.09 -3.46
CA GLN A 9 20.55 0.59 -2.54
C GLN A 9 20.73 2.07 -2.90
N GLY A 10 20.78 2.41 -4.19
CA GLY A 10 21.03 3.77 -4.66
C GLY A 10 22.46 4.27 -4.45
N ASN A 11 22.66 5.58 -4.61
CA ASN A 11 23.97 6.21 -4.42
C ASN A 11 24.23 6.56 -2.95
N CYS A 12 25.02 5.71 -2.29
CA CYS A 12 25.39 5.86 -0.88
C CYS A 12 26.78 6.49 -0.64
N SER A 13 27.43 7.13 -1.63
CA SER A 13 28.82 7.59 -1.51
C SER A 13 29.09 8.55 -0.34
N VAL A 14 28.07 9.27 0.14
CA VAL A 14 28.18 10.22 1.26
C VAL A 14 27.95 9.60 2.63
N VAL A 15 27.41 8.38 2.71
CA VAL A 15 27.05 7.71 3.97
C VAL A 15 28.16 6.75 4.37
N ARG A 16 28.70 6.91 5.59
CA ARG A 16 29.68 5.97 6.15
C ARG A 16 29.01 4.70 6.67
N GLY A 17 29.71 3.57 6.57
CA GLY A 17 29.23 2.26 7.01
C GLY A 17 28.63 1.46 5.85
N SER A 18 27.74 0.52 6.17
CA SER A 18 27.06 -0.33 5.19
C SER A 18 25.57 -0.01 5.14
N PRO A 19 25.17 1.15 4.55
CA PRO A 19 23.77 1.54 4.44
C PRO A 19 23.02 0.59 3.49
N GLN A 20 21.79 0.24 3.89
CA GLN A 20 20.94 -0.63 3.07
C GLN A 20 20.28 0.12 1.91
N CYS A 21 20.05 1.43 2.05
CA CYS A 21 19.46 2.27 1.03
C CYS A 21 19.81 3.75 1.26
N CYS A 22 20.03 4.49 0.17
CA CYS A 22 20.23 5.94 0.14
C CYS A 22 19.37 6.63 -0.93
N GLU A 23 18.40 5.91 -1.50
CA GLU A 23 17.41 6.52 -2.39
C GLU A 23 16.52 7.51 -1.65
N LYS A 24 16.13 8.57 -2.36
CA LYS A 24 15.21 9.58 -1.81
C LYS A 24 13.79 9.05 -1.65
N GLU A 25 13.39 8.15 -2.54
CA GLU A 25 12.07 7.52 -2.56
C GLU A 25 12.25 5.99 -2.48
N PRO A 26 12.62 5.45 -1.31
CA PRO A 26 12.92 4.03 -1.17
C PRO A 26 11.65 3.17 -1.24
N VAL A 27 11.72 2.07 -1.98
CA VAL A 27 10.68 1.03 -1.98
C VAL A 27 11.08 -0.05 -0.98
N ILE A 28 10.23 -0.26 0.04
CA ILE A 28 10.44 -1.20 1.13
C ILE A 28 9.49 -2.39 0.95
N VAL A 29 10.07 -3.58 0.95
CA VAL A 29 9.40 -4.87 0.73
C VAL A 29 9.54 -5.74 1.97
N ASP A 30 8.42 -6.26 2.43
CA ASP A 30 8.38 -7.18 3.57
C ASP A 30 9.15 -8.48 3.26
N HIS A 31 9.83 -9.03 4.27
CA HIS A 31 10.57 -10.28 4.07
C HIS A 31 9.63 -11.48 3.92
N LEU A 32 10.14 -12.55 3.30
CA LEU A 32 9.47 -13.84 3.32
C LEU A 32 9.57 -14.47 4.73
N PRO A 33 8.61 -15.33 5.12
CA PRO A 33 8.59 -15.98 6.44
C PRO A 33 9.85 -16.78 6.79
N GLU A 34 10.61 -17.22 5.79
CA GLU A 34 11.80 -18.07 5.95
C GLU A 34 13.10 -17.31 6.25
N VAL A 35 13.02 -15.98 6.42
CA VAL A 35 14.21 -15.16 6.69
C VAL A 35 14.84 -15.52 8.04
N SER A 36 16.17 -15.37 8.15
CA SER A 36 16.90 -15.67 9.39
C SER A 36 16.36 -14.90 10.60
N TYR A 37 16.38 -15.52 11.79
CA TYR A 37 15.83 -14.96 13.03
C TYR A 37 16.37 -13.56 13.37
N ASN A 38 17.66 -13.31 13.10
CA ASN A 38 18.31 -12.03 13.39
C ASN A 38 17.80 -10.87 12.50
N MET A 39 17.17 -11.20 11.38
CA MET A 39 16.56 -10.25 10.45
C MET A 39 15.06 -10.08 10.68
N GLN A 40 14.45 -10.82 11.61
CA GLN A 40 13.04 -10.71 11.95
C GLN A 40 12.80 -9.64 13.02
N THR A 41 11.59 -9.09 13.02
CA THR A 41 11.03 -8.33 14.16
C THR A 41 9.64 -8.88 14.50
N THR A 42 9.06 -8.37 15.59
CA THR A 42 7.71 -8.73 16.03
C THR A 42 6.72 -8.51 14.89
N ASN A 43 5.90 -9.52 14.61
CA ASN A 43 4.85 -9.47 13.57
C ASN A 43 5.33 -9.04 12.17
N CYS A 44 6.57 -9.31 11.79
CA CYS A 44 7.06 -9.07 10.42
C CYS A 44 6.76 -10.23 9.47
N CYS A 45 7.27 -10.11 8.25
CA CYS A 45 7.70 -11.21 7.42
C CYS A 45 6.54 -12.09 6.91
N LYS A 46 5.49 -11.43 6.41
CA LYS A 46 4.30 -12.02 5.80
C LYS A 46 4.42 -12.16 4.28
N GLY A 47 5.53 -11.72 3.69
CA GLY A 47 5.81 -11.85 2.26
C GLY A 47 4.85 -11.04 1.40
N GLU A 48 4.63 -9.77 1.78
CA GLU A 48 3.76 -8.80 1.07
C GLU A 48 2.26 -9.14 1.02
N VAL A 49 1.85 -10.29 1.57
CA VAL A 49 0.44 -10.70 1.59
C VAL A 49 -0.14 -10.48 2.98
N LEU A 50 -1.04 -9.51 3.07
CA LEU A 50 -1.84 -9.23 4.25
C LEU A 50 -3.29 -9.66 4.04
N THR A 51 -3.89 -10.27 5.06
CA THR A 51 -5.30 -10.67 5.07
C THR A 51 -6.15 -9.58 5.74
N SER A 52 -7.48 -9.69 5.66
CA SER A 52 -8.30 -8.90 6.58
C SER A 52 -8.20 -9.45 8.00
N MET A 53 -8.44 -8.60 8.99
CA MET A 53 -8.52 -9.00 10.41
C MET A 53 -9.55 -10.11 10.64
N THR A 54 -10.63 -10.13 9.84
CA THR A 54 -11.69 -11.14 9.91
C THR A 54 -11.27 -12.48 9.31
N GLN A 55 -10.45 -12.47 8.25
CA GLN A 55 -9.99 -13.68 7.58
C GLN A 55 -8.90 -14.39 8.38
N ASP A 56 -7.88 -13.64 8.82
CA ASP A 56 -6.80 -14.18 9.67
C ASP A 56 -6.25 -13.07 10.58
N PRO A 57 -6.60 -13.10 11.89
CA PRO A 57 -6.09 -12.15 12.88
C PRO A 57 -4.58 -12.19 13.09
N ARG A 58 -3.85 -13.17 12.53
CA ARG A 58 -2.38 -13.28 12.64
C ARG A 58 -1.64 -12.74 11.43
N ARG A 59 -2.35 -12.42 10.33
CA ARG A 59 -1.77 -11.97 9.05
C ARG A 59 -2.33 -10.64 8.55
N TYR A 60 -3.11 -9.93 9.37
CA TYR A 60 -3.71 -8.65 8.99
C TYR A 60 -2.74 -7.46 8.97
N GLY A 61 -1.55 -7.61 9.54
CA GLY A 61 -0.55 -6.55 9.61
C GLY A 61 0.86 -7.10 9.59
N ALA A 62 1.78 -6.26 9.14
CA ALA A 62 3.21 -6.48 9.17
C ALA A 62 3.92 -5.27 9.79
N SER A 63 5.06 -5.52 10.43
CA SER A 63 5.92 -4.47 10.99
C SER A 63 7.38 -4.73 10.65
N PHE A 64 8.13 -3.65 10.50
CA PHE A 64 9.56 -3.66 10.26
C PHE A 64 10.23 -2.52 11.03
N GLU A 65 11.52 -2.67 11.26
CA GLU A 65 12.36 -1.67 11.92
C GLU A 65 13.42 -1.15 10.95
N MET A 66 13.57 0.16 10.91
CA MET A 66 14.59 0.81 10.11
C MET A 66 15.40 1.80 10.94
N GLY A 67 16.71 1.79 10.73
CA GLY A 67 17.60 2.82 11.25
C GLY A 67 17.81 3.87 10.17
N ILE A 68 17.67 5.15 10.53
CA ILE A 68 17.93 6.28 9.64
C ILE A 68 19.33 6.79 9.95
N GLY A 69 20.22 6.75 8.97
CA GLY A 69 21.64 7.11 9.16
C GLY A 69 21.91 8.61 9.16
N ILE A 70 21.21 9.36 8.30
CA ILE A 70 21.28 10.82 8.23
C ILE A 70 19.87 11.35 8.43
N ALA A 71 19.66 12.03 9.55
CA ALA A 71 18.46 12.82 9.79
C ALA A 71 18.90 14.28 9.98
N SER A 72 18.19 15.22 9.37
CA SER A 72 18.38 16.64 9.66
C SER A 72 17.99 16.88 11.12
N ASP A 73 18.94 17.32 11.94
CA ASP A 73 18.70 17.72 13.32
C ASP A 73 18.66 19.24 13.39
N ASP A 74 17.49 19.80 13.07
CA ASP A 74 17.18 21.22 13.20
C ASP A 74 16.55 21.56 14.56
N GLY A 75 16.65 20.65 15.55
CA GLY A 75 16.12 20.84 16.91
C GLY A 75 14.59 20.75 17.02
N SER A 76 13.88 20.58 15.90
CA SER A 76 12.41 20.51 15.83
C SER A 76 11.83 19.11 16.09
N GLY A 77 12.66 18.13 16.48
CA GLY A 77 12.27 16.75 16.68
C GLY A 77 12.30 15.88 15.41
N PRO A 78 11.95 14.58 15.52
CA PRO A 78 12.04 13.64 14.42
C PRO A 78 11.14 14.04 13.25
N ARG A 79 11.74 14.26 12.07
CA ARG A 79 11.03 14.51 10.81
C ARG A 79 10.46 13.20 10.25
N ILE A 80 9.17 13.21 9.93
CA ILE A 80 8.52 12.08 9.27
C ILE A 80 8.65 12.20 7.74
N PRO A 81 8.86 11.09 7.00
CA PRO A 81 8.76 11.12 5.55
C PRO A 81 7.37 11.57 5.07
N GLU A 82 7.29 12.05 3.84
CA GLU A 82 6.02 12.42 3.21
C GLU A 82 5.76 11.53 1.99
N LYS A 83 4.55 11.61 1.43
CA LYS A 83 4.16 10.94 0.17
C LYS A 83 4.26 9.42 0.20
N PHE A 84 3.76 8.79 1.25
CA PHE A 84 3.66 7.34 1.33
C PHE A 84 2.81 6.77 0.20
N THR A 85 3.21 5.61 -0.33
CA THR A 85 2.40 4.81 -1.26
C THR A 85 2.54 3.33 -0.94
N LEU A 86 1.50 2.53 -1.20
CA LEU A 86 1.55 1.08 -1.02
C LEU A 86 2.08 0.34 -2.26
N GLY A 87 2.38 1.02 -3.36
CA GLY A 87 2.68 0.38 -4.66
C GLY A 87 1.51 -0.36 -5.31
N ILE A 88 0.39 -0.55 -4.59
CA ILE A 88 -0.82 -1.17 -5.10
C ILE A 88 -1.63 -0.13 -5.86
N ARG A 89 -1.99 -0.45 -7.10
CA ARG A 89 -2.92 0.39 -7.87
C ARG A 89 -4.20 0.60 -7.07
N ARG A 90 -4.80 1.79 -7.18
CA ARG A 90 -6.11 2.15 -6.60
C ARG A 90 -6.10 2.50 -5.11
N TYR A 91 -5.01 2.26 -4.39
CA TYR A 91 -4.83 2.79 -3.03
C TYR A 91 -4.16 4.15 -3.07
N THR A 92 -4.63 5.06 -2.23
CA THR A 92 -4.06 6.40 -2.05
C THR A 92 -3.85 6.67 -0.57
N CYS A 93 -2.63 7.03 -0.21
CA CYS A 93 -2.29 7.38 1.16
C CYS A 93 -2.40 8.89 1.39
N GLY A 94 -2.95 9.27 2.54
CA GLY A 94 -3.00 10.65 2.99
C GLY A 94 -1.66 11.13 3.57
N GLN A 95 -1.64 12.38 4.00
CA GLN A 95 -0.51 12.91 4.76
C GLN A 95 -0.45 12.25 6.15
N PRO A 96 0.76 12.00 6.69
CA PRO A 96 0.91 11.51 8.05
C PRO A 96 0.39 12.54 9.05
N PHE A 97 -0.31 12.07 10.08
CA PHE A 97 -0.75 12.93 11.18
C PHE A 97 -0.26 12.38 12.51
N PRO A 98 0.11 13.26 13.46
CA PRO A 98 0.64 12.84 14.75
C PRO A 98 -0.45 12.17 15.59
N VAL A 99 -0.08 11.09 16.28
CA VAL A 99 -0.93 10.36 17.22
C VAL A 99 -0.23 10.21 18.57
N PRO A 100 -0.94 9.86 19.65
CA PRO A 100 -0.31 9.63 20.94
C PRO A 100 0.85 8.62 20.83
N PRO A 101 2.01 8.88 21.46
CA PRO A 101 3.17 8.04 21.22
C PRO A 101 2.94 6.60 21.66
N SER A 102 3.24 5.68 20.75
CA SER A 102 3.05 4.24 20.95
C SER A 102 3.94 3.72 22.09
N LYS A 103 3.45 2.66 22.74
CA LYS A 103 4.17 1.95 23.80
C LYS A 103 4.42 0.53 23.33
N PHE A 104 5.66 0.08 23.40
CA PHE A 104 6.05 -1.26 23.03
C PHE A 104 6.85 -1.93 24.14
N SER A 105 6.67 -3.24 24.26
CA SER A 105 7.36 -4.05 25.25
C SER A 105 8.72 -4.46 24.73
N VAL A 106 9.75 -4.20 25.52
CA VAL A 106 11.14 -4.63 25.29
C VAL A 106 11.49 -5.69 26.34
N ASP A 107 12.52 -6.49 26.08
CA ASP A 107 13.02 -7.51 27.01
C ASP A 107 11.96 -8.53 27.44
N LYS A 108 11.28 -9.13 26.46
CA LYS A 108 10.22 -10.13 26.69
C LYS A 108 9.08 -9.65 27.60
N GLY A 109 8.85 -8.33 27.68
CA GLY A 109 7.78 -7.74 28.47
C GLY A 109 8.21 -7.15 29.80
N CYS A 110 9.48 -7.27 30.20
CA CYS A 110 9.97 -6.71 31.46
C CYS A 110 10.00 -5.18 31.46
N ARG A 111 10.24 -4.56 30.29
CA ARG A 111 10.31 -3.09 30.15
C ARG A 111 9.29 -2.61 29.13
N LYS A 112 8.60 -1.51 29.44
CA LYS A 112 7.78 -0.77 28.48
C LYS A 112 8.55 0.47 28.04
N THR A 113 8.77 0.60 26.75
CA THR A 113 9.39 1.77 26.13
C THR A 113 8.33 2.55 25.39
N LYS A 114 8.44 3.88 25.44
CA LYS A 114 7.53 4.80 24.73
C LYS A 114 8.28 5.42 23.56
N ALA A 115 7.63 5.49 22.40
CA ALA A 115 8.17 6.20 21.25
C ALA A 115 8.30 7.70 21.58
N VAL A 116 9.29 8.38 20.97
CA VAL A 116 9.42 9.83 21.07
C VAL A 116 8.24 10.52 20.38
N ALA A 117 7.85 10.01 19.21
CA ALA A 117 6.71 10.45 18.44
C ALA A 117 6.12 9.28 17.67
N THR A 118 4.84 9.38 17.28
CA THR A 118 4.17 8.38 16.46
C THR A 118 3.22 9.11 15.52
N TRP A 119 3.11 8.59 14.30
CA TRP A 119 2.23 9.12 13.28
C TRP A 119 1.50 7.98 12.59
N ASP A 120 0.27 8.26 12.20
CA ASP A 120 -0.54 7.34 11.42
C ASP A 120 -0.65 7.84 9.98
N VAL A 121 -0.61 6.89 9.05
CA VAL A 121 -0.81 7.13 7.63
C VAL A 121 -1.96 6.24 7.18
N ILE A 122 -3.05 6.86 6.72
CA ILE A 122 -4.22 6.13 6.26
C ILE A 122 -4.16 6.04 4.73
N CYS A 123 -4.15 4.80 4.23
CA CYS A 123 -4.26 4.50 2.80
C CYS A 123 -5.66 3.96 2.51
N THR A 124 -6.41 4.66 1.66
CA THR A 124 -7.79 4.31 1.30
C THR A 124 -7.87 3.78 -0.13
N TYR A 125 -8.80 2.86 -0.35
CA TYR A 125 -9.12 2.40 -1.69
C TYR A 125 -9.98 3.44 -2.41
N SER A 126 -9.53 3.88 -3.59
CA SER A 126 -10.24 4.84 -4.43
C SER A 126 -10.92 4.13 -5.60
N HIS A 127 -12.26 4.02 -5.53
CA HIS A 127 -13.08 3.46 -6.61
C HIS A 127 -12.97 4.24 -7.92
N TYR A 128 -12.65 5.54 -7.86
CA TYR A 128 -12.47 6.38 -9.06
C TYR A 128 -11.15 6.09 -9.78
N ARG A 129 -10.07 5.78 -9.06
CA ARG A 129 -8.79 5.33 -9.66
C ARG A 129 -8.82 3.85 -10.05
N ALA A 130 -9.78 3.12 -9.50
CA ALA A 130 -10.05 1.72 -9.80
C ALA A 130 -10.67 1.54 -11.19
N SER A 131 -11.68 2.32 -11.52
CA SER A 131 -12.38 2.14 -12.79
C SER A 131 -11.96 3.19 -13.81
N SER A 132 -11.26 2.79 -14.87
CA SER A 132 -11.28 3.58 -16.12
C SER A 132 -12.67 3.54 -16.78
N SER A 133 -13.48 2.53 -16.46
CA SER A 133 -14.88 2.39 -16.86
C SER A 133 -15.75 2.08 -15.63
N PRO A 134 -16.86 2.80 -15.37
CA PRO A 134 -17.73 2.54 -14.22
C PRO A 134 -18.23 1.09 -14.21
N THR A 135 -18.39 0.50 -13.02
CA THR A 135 -19.17 -0.74 -12.86
C THR A 135 -20.61 -0.46 -13.27
N CYS A 136 -21.05 -1.01 -14.41
CA CYS A 136 -22.45 -0.92 -14.84
C CYS A 136 -23.13 -2.28 -14.73
N CYS A 137 -24.33 -2.30 -14.18
CA CYS A 137 -25.25 -3.40 -14.32
C CYS A 137 -26.08 -3.17 -15.58
N VAL A 138 -26.09 -4.15 -16.49
CA VAL A 138 -26.87 -4.10 -17.73
C VAL A 138 -27.87 -5.24 -17.75
N SER A 139 -29.13 -4.90 -18.04
CA SER A 139 -30.18 -5.86 -18.32
C SER A 139 -30.46 -5.83 -19.82
N LEU A 140 -30.38 -7.00 -20.46
CA LEU A 140 -30.66 -7.16 -21.88
C LEU A 140 -31.95 -7.95 -22.01
N SER A 141 -32.92 -7.38 -22.70
CA SER A 141 -34.18 -8.04 -23.07
C SER A 141 -34.16 -8.36 -24.56
N VAL A 142 -34.60 -9.57 -24.92
CA VAL A 142 -34.73 -9.99 -26.32
C VAL A 142 -36.15 -9.65 -26.77
N PHE A 143 -36.26 -8.69 -27.68
CA PHE A 143 -37.51 -8.38 -28.37
C PHE A 143 -37.28 -8.47 -29.88
N TYR A 144 -38.18 -9.16 -30.59
CA TYR A 144 -38.09 -9.41 -32.03
C TYR A 144 -38.29 -8.14 -32.89
N SER A 145 -38.60 -6.99 -32.29
CA SER A 145 -38.90 -5.75 -33.01
C SER A 145 -38.04 -4.57 -32.56
N LYS A 146 -37.24 -4.05 -33.50
CA LYS A 146 -36.36 -2.88 -33.31
C LYS A 146 -37.10 -1.55 -33.14
N THR A 147 -38.41 -1.51 -33.41
CA THR A 147 -39.23 -0.29 -33.24
C THR A 147 -39.85 -0.20 -31.84
N ILE A 148 -39.97 -1.33 -31.13
CA ILE A 148 -40.59 -1.39 -29.80
C ILE A 148 -39.55 -1.17 -28.70
N VAL A 149 -38.33 -1.69 -28.88
CA VAL A 149 -37.22 -1.53 -27.94
C VAL A 149 -35.97 -1.05 -28.69
N PRO A 150 -35.37 0.10 -28.31
CA PRO A 150 -34.17 0.59 -28.97
C PRO A 150 -32.98 -0.35 -28.76
N CYS A 151 -32.35 -0.80 -29.85
CA CYS A 151 -31.12 -1.61 -29.80
C CYS A 151 -29.94 -0.67 -29.53
N SER A 152 -29.47 -0.61 -28.28
CA SER A 152 -28.33 0.22 -27.90
C SER A 152 -27.01 -0.41 -28.39
N ILE A 153 -26.19 0.41 -29.05
CA ILE A 153 -24.91 -0.02 -29.67
C ILE A 153 -23.85 -0.29 -28.61
N CYS A 154 -23.94 0.38 -27.46
CA CYS A 154 -23.06 0.15 -26.33
C CYS A 154 -23.75 0.61 -25.03
N ASN A 155 -23.64 -0.20 -23.96
CA ASN A 155 -24.38 0.02 -22.71
C ASN A 155 -23.49 0.44 -21.53
N CYS A 156 -22.16 0.26 -21.62
CA CYS A 156 -21.24 0.64 -20.54
C CYS A 156 -19.82 0.82 -21.09
N GLY A 157 -19.11 1.87 -20.64
CA GLY A 157 -17.68 2.04 -20.91
C GLY A 157 -17.31 2.31 -22.38
N CYS A 158 -18.20 2.94 -23.15
CA CYS A 158 -18.05 3.10 -24.60
C CYS A 158 -16.98 4.14 -24.95
N GLN A 159 -15.76 3.70 -25.24
CA GLN A 159 -14.71 4.55 -25.82
C GLN A 159 -14.71 4.42 -27.35
N GLY A 160 -15.39 5.34 -28.03
CA GLY A 160 -15.05 5.78 -29.39
C GLY A 160 -15.01 4.74 -30.51
N GLN A 161 -15.66 3.57 -30.43
CA GLN A 161 -15.74 2.63 -31.55
C GLN A 161 -17.16 2.54 -32.13
N LEU A 162 -17.34 3.21 -33.28
CA LEU A 162 -18.36 2.90 -34.28
C LEU A 162 -17.84 1.73 -35.12
N ALA A 163 -17.96 0.50 -34.64
CA ALA A 163 -17.69 -0.69 -35.46
C ALA A 163 -18.91 -1.61 -35.43
N ALA A 164 -19.46 -1.81 -36.62
CA ALA A 164 -20.71 -2.49 -36.92
C ALA A 164 -20.78 -3.90 -36.31
N ASN A 165 -21.85 -4.20 -35.57
CA ASN A 165 -22.29 -5.56 -35.30
C ASN A 165 -23.83 -5.61 -35.29
N GLN A 166 -24.39 -6.53 -36.07
CA GLN A 166 -25.83 -6.68 -36.28
C GLN A 166 -26.52 -7.19 -35.01
N CYS A 167 -27.58 -6.48 -34.56
CA CYS A 167 -28.56 -7.09 -33.65
C CYS A 167 -29.18 -8.29 -34.37
N VAL A 168 -29.04 -9.49 -33.79
CA VAL A 168 -29.59 -10.75 -34.33
C VAL A 168 -31.11 -10.60 -34.46
N LYS A 169 -31.63 -10.99 -35.62
CA LYS A 169 -33.05 -10.92 -35.97
C LYS A 169 -33.78 -12.13 -35.41
#